data_AF-L7MSX5-F1
#
_entry.id   AF-L7MSX5-F1
#
_cell.length_a   1.000
_cell.length_b   1.000
_cell.length_c   1.000
_cell.angle_alpha   90.00
_cell.angle_beta   90.00
_cell.angle_gamma   90.00
#
_symmetry.space_group_name_H-M   'P 1'
#
loop_
_entity.id
_entity.type
_entity.pdbx_description
1 polymer ?
#
loop_
_entity_poly.entity_id
_entity_poly.type
_entity_poly.pdbx_seq_one_letter_code
_entity_poly.pdbx_strand_id
1 'polypeptide(L)'
;TLAKHIMSEPEEITTMSGQKLPLKMSVDYISFSAHTDYQQTSEFIRALKPPHVILVHGEQNEMARLKAALIREYEDNDEVHIEVHNPRNTEAVTLSFRGDKLAKVMGFLADKKPEQGQRVSGILVKRNFNYHILSPCDLSNYTDLAMSTVKQTQAIPYTGPFNLLYYQLQKLTGDVEELEIQGKPALKVFKNITVIQEPGMVVLEWLANPSNDMYADTVTTVILEVQSNPKIRKGAVQKVSKKLEMHVYSKRLEIMLQDIFGEDCVSVKDGSVLSVTVDGKTANINLETRTVECEEGSEMTSPSGRW
;
A
#
# COMPACT_ATOMS: atom_id res chain seq x y z
N THR A 1 -37.76 -54.29 -11.99
CA THR A 1 -38.36 -54.30 -13.34
C THR A 1 -38.82 -55.72 -13.66
N LEU A 2 -39.74 -55.89 -14.60
CA LEU A 2 -40.24 -57.22 -14.98
C LEU A 2 -39.12 -58.16 -15.41
N ALA A 3 -38.16 -57.67 -16.21
CA ALA A 3 -36.98 -58.43 -16.64
C ALA A 3 -36.15 -58.98 -15.46
N LYS A 4 -35.92 -58.19 -14.41
CA LYS A 4 -35.20 -58.67 -13.21
C LYS A 4 -36.03 -59.68 -12.39
N HIS A 5 -37.36 -59.55 -12.41
CA HIS A 5 -38.26 -60.46 -11.71
C HIS A 5 -38.36 -61.83 -12.38
N ILE A 6 -38.40 -61.89 -13.71
CA ILE A 6 -38.46 -63.19 -14.43
C ILE A 6 -37.17 -64.01 -14.29
N MET A 7 -36.04 -63.36 -13.98
CA MET A 7 -34.78 -64.06 -13.69
C MET A 7 -34.79 -64.86 -12.38
N SER A 8 -35.74 -64.61 -11.48
CA SER A 8 -35.92 -65.44 -10.28
C SER A 8 -36.85 -66.64 -10.51
N GLU A 9 -37.16 -66.96 -11.77
CA GLU A 9 -38.00 -68.09 -12.18
C GLU A 9 -39.33 -68.20 -11.42
N PRO A 10 -40.16 -67.14 -11.39
CA PRO A 10 -41.45 -67.18 -10.70
C PRO A 10 -42.44 -68.11 -11.41
N GLU A 11 -43.28 -68.82 -10.66
CA GLU A 11 -44.33 -69.69 -11.23
C GLU A 11 -45.38 -68.90 -12.04
N GLU A 12 -45.67 -67.66 -11.63
CA GLU A 12 -46.64 -66.77 -12.27
C GLU A 12 -46.10 -65.34 -12.44
N ILE A 13 -46.52 -64.67 -13.52
CA ILE A 13 -46.26 -63.25 -13.78
C ILE A 13 -47.57 -62.47 -13.91
N THR A 14 -47.55 -61.19 -13.55
CA THR A 14 -48.70 -60.29 -13.66
C THR A 14 -48.63 -59.49 -14.96
N THR A 15 -49.71 -59.51 -15.75
CA THR A 15 -49.84 -58.72 -16.98
C THR A 15 -50.08 -57.24 -16.68
N MET A 16 -49.97 -56.38 -17.70
CA MET A 16 -50.33 -54.96 -17.59
C MET A 16 -51.81 -54.73 -17.22
N SER A 17 -52.68 -55.70 -17.52
CA SER A 17 -54.09 -55.69 -17.13
C SER A 17 -54.35 -56.24 -15.72
N GLY A 18 -53.31 -56.69 -15.00
CA GLY A 18 -53.42 -57.23 -13.63
C GLY A 18 -53.74 -58.72 -13.52
N GLN A 19 -53.88 -59.42 -14.65
CA GLN A 19 -54.14 -60.86 -14.67
C GLN A 19 -52.85 -61.65 -14.38
N LYS A 20 -52.97 -62.78 -13.67
CA LYS A 20 -51.86 -63.72 -13.45
C LYS A 20 -51.78 -64.76 -14.56
N LEU A 21 -50.58 -64.97 -15.09
CA LEU A 21 -50.30 -65.98 -16.10
C LEU A 21 -49.13 -66.87 -15.66
N PRO A 22 -49.18 -68.20 -15.89
CA PRO A 22 -48.07 -69.09 -15.57
C PRO A 22 -46.89 -68.85 -16.52
N LEU A 23 -45.67 -68.68 -15.96
CA LEU A 23 -44.45 -68.46 -16.75
C LEU A 23 -43.84 -69.82 -17.15
N LYS A 24 -44.16 -70.31 -18.35
CA LYS A 24 -43.67 -71.61 -18.86
C LYS A 24 -42.59 -71.51 -19.95
N MET A 25 -42.25 -70.30 -20.39
CA MET A 25 -41.20 -70.08 -21.38
C MET A 25 -39.82 -70.14 -20.72
N SER A 26 -38.80 -70.60 -21.46
CA SER A 26 -37.42 -70.52 -20.99
C SER A 26 -36.95 -69.07 -20.94
N VAL A 27 -36.19 -68.73 -19.90
CA VAL A 27 -35.63 -67.40 -19.68
C VAL A 27 -34.12 -67.55 -19.49
N ASP A 28 -33.36 -67.09 -20.48
CA ASP A 28 -31.89 -67.08 -20.42
C ASP A 28 -31.38 -65.64 -20.32
N TYR A 29 -30.37 -65.42 -19.47
CA TYR A 29 -29.69 -64.13 -19.35
C TYR A 29 -28.33 -64.18 -20.05
N ILE A 30 -28.22 -63.48 -21.18
CA ILE A 30 -26.97 -63.30 -21.92
C ILE A 30 -26.64 -61.80 -21.90
N SER A 31 -25.55 -61.43 -21.23
CA SER A 31 -25.13 -60.03 -21.14
C SER A 31 -24.40 -59.60 -22.41
N PHE A 32 -24.98 -58.65 -23.14
CA PHE A 32 -24.32 -57.86 -24.19
C PHE A 32 -24.02 -56.43 -23.71
N SER A 33 -24.11 -56.20 -22.40
CA SER A 33 -23.82 -54.89 -21.84
C SER A 33 -22.35 -54.58 -22.05
N ALA A 34 -22.05 -53.47 -22.73
CA ALA A 34 -20.69 -52.97 -22.93
C ALA A 34 -20.15 -52.30 -21.65
N HIS A 35 -20.23 -53.01 -20.53
CA HIS A 35 -19.58 -52.62 -19.29
C HIS A 35 -18.20 -53.26 -19.21
N THR A 36 -17.26 -52.55 -18.59
CA THR A 36 -15.94 -53.08 -18.30
C THR A 36 -16.07 -54.19 -17.26
N ASP A 37 -15.30 -55.27 -17.46
CA ASP A 37 -15.14 -56.28 -16.42
C ASP A 37 -14.15 -55.81 -15.33
N TYR A 38 -13.96 -56.65 -14.31
CA TYR A 38 -13.01 -56.35 -13.23
C TYR A 38 -11.58 -56.18 -13.76
N GLN A 39 -11.16 -56.99 -14.73
CA GLN A 39 -9.79 -56.98 -15.24
C GLN A 39 -9.48 -55.67 -15.97
N GLN A 40 -10.38 -55.23 -16.84
CA GLN A 40 -10.28 -53.96 -17.55
C GLN A 40 -10.32 -52.76 -16.58
N THR A 41 -11.17 -52.82 -15.56
CA THR A 41 -11.29 -51.75 -14.55
C THR A 41 -10.03 -51.66 -13.67
N SER A 42 -9.50 -52.80 -13.22
CA SER A 42 -8.24 -52.86 -12.46
C SER A 42 -7.06 -52.39 -13.31
N GLU A 43 -6.96 -52.80 -14.57
CA GLU A 43 -5.92 -52.36 -15.49
C GLU A 43 -5.94 -50.84 -15.71
N PHE A 44 -7.14 -50.26 -15.87
CA PHE A 44 -7.31 -48.81 -16.00
C PHE A 44 -6.85 -48.04 -14.75
N ILE A 45 -7.22 -48.53 -13.56
CA ILE A 45 -6.78 -47.92 -12.29
C ILE A 45 -5.26 -48.06 -12.12
N ARG A 46 -4.69 -49.21 -12.50
CA ARG A 46 -3.26 -49.47 -12.42
C ARG A 46 -2.44 -48.57 -13.36
N ALA A 47 -2.99 -48.24 -14.52
CA ALA A 47 -2.36 -47.35 -15.48
C ALA A 47 -2.32 -45.89 -14.99
N LEU A 48 -3.40 -45.41 -14.37
CA LEU A 48 -3.53 -44.02 -13.92
C LEU A 48 -2.98 -43.77 -12.50
N LYS A 49 -2.98 -44.78 -11.64
CA LYS A 49 -2.60 -44.70 -10.22
C LYS A 49 -3.19 -43.45 -9.50
N PRO A 50 -4.51 -43.22 -9.58
CA PRO A 50 -5.12 -42.05 -8.96
C PRO A 50 -5.07 -42.16 -7.43
N PRO A 51 -4.77 -41.07 -6.68
CA PRO A 51 -4.76 -41.12 -5.21
C PRO A 51 -6.12 -41.42 -4.58
N HIS A 52 -7.20 -40.99 -5.22
CA HIS A 52 -8.58 -41.21 -4.76
C HIS A 52 -9.42 -41.80 -5.90
N VAL A 53 -10.10 -42.92 -5.64
CA VAL A 53 -11.05 -43.59 -6.54
C VAL A 53 -12.43 -43.53 -5.92
N ILE A 54 -13.43 -43.04 -6.65
CA ILE A 54 -14.82 -42.94 -6.18
C ILE A 54 -15.70 -43.83 -7.05
N LEU A 55 -16.21 -44.92 -6.47
CA LEU A 55 -17.09 -45.89 -7.12
C LEU A 55 -18.53 -45.38 -7.12
N VAL A 56 -19.13 -45.34 -8.31
CA VAL A 56 -20.52 -44.93 -8.56
C VAL A 56 -21.14 -45.82 -9.64
N HIS A 57 -22.46 -45.72 -9.82
CA HIS A 57 -23.20 -46.44 -10.88
C HIS A 57 -22.96 -47.97 -10.88
N GLY A 58 -23.05 -48.58 -9.70
CA GLY A 58 -23.03 -50.04 -9.56
C GLY A 58 -24.11 -50.51 -8.59
N GLU A 59 -24.39 -51.80 -8.61
CA GLU A 59 -25.19 -52.44 -7.56
C GLU A 59 -24.40 -52.41 -6.24
N GLN A 60 -25.08 -52.22 -5.12
CA GLN A 60 -24.44 -51.91 -3.83
C GLN A 60 -23.46 -53.00 -3.37
N ASN A 61 -23.82 -54.28 -3.51
CA ASN A 61 -22.99 -55.40 -3.10
C ASN A 61 -21.82 -55.61 -4.07
N GLU A 62 -22.05 -55.50 -5.37
CA GLU A 62 -20.99 -55.58 -6.39
C GLU A 62 -19.99 -54.43 -6.25
N MET A 63 -20.44 -53.21 -5.92
CA MET A 63 -19.54 -52.10 -5.60
C MET A 63 -18.72 -52.36 -4.32
N ALA A 64 -19.33 -52.97 -3.29
CA ALA A 64 -18.61 -53.33 -2.07
C ALA A 64 -17.54 -54.42 -2.33
N ARG A 65 -17.85 -55.40 -3.19
CA ARG A 65 -16.90 -56.43 -3.64
C ARG A 65 -15.76 -55.82 -4.44
N LEU A 66 -16.06 -54.94 -5.39
CA LEU A 66 -15.05 -54.23 -6.19
C LEU A 66 -14.13 -53.39 -5.30
N LYS A 67 -14.70 -52.63 -4.35
CA LYS A 67 -13.93 -51.86 -3.37
C LYS A 67 -12.96 -52.75 -2.58
N ALA A 68 -13.44 -53.87 -2.04
CA ALA A 68 -12.60 -54.78 -1.27
C ALA A 68 -11.48 -55.41 -2.11
N ALA A 69 -11.77 -55.76 -3.37
CA ALA A 69 -10.78 -56.28 -4.30
C ALA A 69 -9.69 -55.25 -4.62
N LEU A 70 -10.07 -53.98 -4.84
CA LEU A 70 -9.11 -52.90 -5.09
C LEU A 70 -8.27 -52.58 -3.86
N ILE A 71 -8.85 -52.51 -2.66
CA ILE A 71 -8.08 -52.28 -1.42
C ILE A 71 -7.03 -53.37 -1.25
N ARG A 72 -7.43 -54.64 -1.37
CA ARG A 72 -6.51 -55.78 -1.25
C ARG A 72 -5.38 -55.77 -2.29
N GLU A 73 -5.66 -55.31 -3.50
CA GLU A 73 -4.67 -55.25 -4.58
C GLU A 73 -3.55 -54.23 -4.30
N TYR A 74 -3.86 -53.15 -3.59
CA TYR A 74 -2.92 -52.05 -3.31
C TYR A 74 -2.49 -51.96 -1.83
N GLU A 75 -2.98 -52.85 -0.95
CA GLU A 75 -2.61 -52.87 0.49
C GLU A 75 -1.13 -53.21 0.72
N ASP A 76 -0.54 -54.06 -0.13
CA ASP A 76 0.85 -54.51 -0.02
C ASP A 76 1.86 -53.56 -0.73
N ASN A 77 1.40 -52.46 -1.32
CA ASN A 77 2.23 -51.56 -2.13
C ASN A 77 2.51 -50.22 -1.42
N ASP A 78 3.68 -50.12 -0.78
CA ASP A 78 4.11 -48.92 -0.06
C ASP A 78 4.35 -47.69 -0.96
N GLU A 79 4.54 -47.88 -2.27
CA GLU A 79 4.83 -46.77 -3.21
C GLU A 79 3.56 -46.11 -3.75
N VAL A 80 2.44 -46.83 -3.80
CA VAL A 80 1.22 -46.38 -4.48
C VAL A 80 0.03 -46.48 -3.53
N HIS A 81 -0.31 -45.36 -2.90
CA HIS A 81 -1.47 -45.26 -2.01
C HIS A 81 -2.72 -44.84 -2.80
N ILE A 82 -3.71 -45.73 -2.88
CA ILE A 82 -5.01 -45.48 -3.50
C ILE A 82 -6.11 -45.60 -2.45
N GLU A 83 -6.85 -44.52 -2.22
CA GLU A 83 -8.01 -44.51 -1.33
C GLU A 83 -9.31 -44.72 -2.13
N VAL A 84 -10.05 -45.79 -1.81
CA VAL A 84 -11.27 -46.17 -2.54
C VAL A 84 -12.53 -45.82 -1.74
N HIS A 85 -13.39 -44.99 -2.32
CA HIS A 85 -14.66 -44.55 -1.74
C HIS A 85 -15.85 -45.15 -2.49
N ASN A 86 -16.95 -45.46 -1.80
CA ASN A 86 -18.21 -45.93 -2.39
C ASN A 86 -19.42 -45.25 -1.71
N PRO A 87 -19.55 -43.92 -1.87
CA PRO A 87 -20.55 -43.12 -1.16
C PRO A 87 -21.98 -43.49 -1.59
N ARG A 88 -22.92 -43.49 -0.65
CA ARG A 88 -24.34 -43.62 -0.93
C ARG A 88 -24.91 -42.32 -1.51
N ASN A 89 -26.11 -42.39 -2.08
CA ASN A 89 -26.85 -41.17 -2.41
C ASN A 89 -26.95 -40.29 -1.17
N THR A 90 -26.70 -38.99 -1.33
CA THR A 90 -26.63 -37.97 -0.26
C THR A 90 -25.40 -38.03 0.65
N GLU A 91 -24.47 -38.97 0.44
CA GLU A 91 -23.19 -39.01 1.15
C GLU A 91 -22.12 -38.19 0.40
N ALA A 92 -21.47 -37.25 1.09
CA ALA A 92 -20.44 -36.40 0.51
C ALA A 92 -19.04 -36.97 0.76
N VAL A 93 -18.21 -37.00 -0.28
CA VAL A 93 -16.77 -37.32 -0.18
C VAL A 93 -15.99 -36.01 -0.08
N THR A 94 -15.26 -35.81 1.02
CA THR A 94 -14.47 -34.60 1.26
C THR A 94 -13.00 -34.90 1.03
N LEU A 95 -12.38 -34.23 0.05
CA LEU A 95 -10.97 -34.38 -0.29
C LEU A 95 -10.23 -33.06 -0.02
N SER A 96 -9.08 -33.14 0.65
CA SER A 96 -8.28 -31.97 1.00
C SER A 96 -7.07 -31.85 0.06
N PHE A 97 -7.11 -30.87 -0.83
CA PHE A 97 -6.00 -30.57 -1.73
C PHE A 97 -5.21 -29.36 -1.23
N ARG A 98 -3.93 -29.58 -0.89
CA ARG A 98 -2.99 -28.48 -0.64
C ARG A 98 -2.39 -28.07 -1.99
N GLY A 99 -2.84 -26.93 -2.50
CA GLY A 99 -2.25 -26.30 -3.67
C GLY A 99 -1.38 -25.13 -3.25
N ASP A 100 -0.12 -25.13 -3.69
CA ASP A 100 0.75 -23.97 -3.55
C ASP A 100 0.17 -22.80 -4.35
N LYS A 101 0.03 -21.64 -3.68
CA LYS A 101 -0.44 -20.43 -4.34
C LYS A 101 0.73 -19.74 -5.00
N LEU A 102 0.85 -19.92 -6.30
CA LEU A 102 1.85 -19.24 -7.12
C LEU A 102 1.35 -17.84 -7.50
N ALA A 103 2.12 -16.82 -7.12
CA ALA A 103 1.88 -15.43 -7.53
C ALA A 103 2.97 -14.97 -8.50
N LYS A 104 2.57 -14.32 -9.59
CA LYS A 104 3.49 -13.78 -10.61
C LYS A 104 3.69 -12.29 -10.37
N VAL A 105 4.94 -11.86 -10.26
CA VAL A 105 5.30 -10.45 -10.24
C VAL A 105 5.30 -9.92 -11.67
N MET A 106 4.68 -8.76 -11.91
CA MET A 106 4.60 -8.15 -13.25
C MET A 106 4.84 -6.64 -13.18
N GLY A 107 5.12 -6.03 -14.34
CA GLY A 107 5.40 -4.60 -14.46
C GLY A 107 6.75 -4.21 -13.85
N PHE A 108 6.81 -3.01 -13.29
CA PHE A 108 8.02 -2.41 -12.73
C PHE A 108 8.72 -3.27 -11.66
N LEU A 109 7.96 -4.05 -10.89
CA LEU A 109 8.54 -4.95 -9.89
C LEU A 109 9.34 -6.10 -10.51
N ALA A 110 9.14 -6.39 -11.80
CA ALA A 110 9.85 -7.43 -12.55
C ALA A 110 10.96 -6.88 -13.46
N ASP A 111 11.23 -5.57 -13.45
CA ASP A 111 12.24 -4.94 -14.32
C ASP A 111 13.67 -5.37 -13.97
N LYS A 112 13.93 -5.64 -12.69
CA LYS A 112 15.23 -6.12 -12.21
C LYS A 112 15.18 -7.62 -11.96
N LYS A 113 16.29 -8.30 -12.25
CA LYS A 113 16.44 -9.71 -11.93
C LYS A 113 16.27 -9.90 -10.42
N PRO A 114 15.44 -10.85 -9.98
CA PRO A 114 15.19 -11.05 -8.56
C PRO A 114 16.43 -11.61 -7.85
N GLU A 115 16.73 -11.06 -6.68
CA GLU A 115 17.79 -11.53 -5.79
C GLU A 115 17.19 -12.28 -4.59
N GLN A 116 17.92 -13.27 -4.07
CA GLN A 116 17.45 -14.04 -2.92
C GLN A 116 17.37 -13.15 -1.67
N GLY A 117 16.21 -13.16 -1.01
CA GLY A 117 15.97 -12.32 0.17
C GLY A 117 15.54 -10.88 -0.16
N GLN A 118 15.42 -10.53 -1.44
CA GLN A 118 14.88 -9.23 -1.85
C GLN A 118 13.44 -9.08 -1.38
N ARG A 119 13.15 -7.98 -0.67
CA ARG A 119 11.79 -7.66 -0.25
C ARG A 119 10.95 -7.24 -1.45
N VAL A 120 9.89 -7.99 -1.70
CA VAL A 120 8.86 -7.62 -2.69
C VAL A 120 7.70 -6.95 -1.96
N SER A 121 7.36 -5.73 -2.35
CA SER A 121 6.21 -4.99 -1.82
C SER A 121 5.38 -4.44 -2.98
N GLY A 122 4.11 -4.76 -3.00
CA GLY A 122 3.19 -4.33 -4.05
C GLY A 122 1.75 -4.70 -3.71
N ILE A 123 0.87 -4.51 -4.68
CA ILE A 123 -0.55 -4.86 -4.59
C ILE A 123 -0.73 -6.27 -5.14
N LEU A 124 -1.35 -7.16 -4.36
CA LEU A 124 -1.72 -8.50 -4.80
C LEU A 124 -3.13 -8.46 -5.43
N VAL A 125 -3.21 -8.77 -6.71
CA VAL A 125 -4.46 -8.90 -7.47
C VAL A 125 -4.75 -10.37 -7.69
N LYS A 126 -5.93 -10.82 -7.23
CA LYS A 126 -6.44 -12.18 -7.45
C LYS A 126 -7.50 -12.15 -8.53
N ARG A 127 -7.26 -12.87 -9.63
CA ARG A 127 -8.26 -13.14 -10.67
C ARG A 127 -8.51 -14.64 -10.75
N ASN A 128 -9.63 -15.09 -10.19
CA ASN A 128 -9.97 -16.50 -10.02
C ASN A 128 -8.90 -17.25 -9.21
N PHE A 129 -8.15 -18.16 -9.85
CA PHE A 129 -7.06 -18.93 -9.24
C PHE A 129 -5.67 -18.36 -9.52
N ASN A 130 -5.57 -17.31 -10.35
CA ASN A 130 -4.30 -16.64 -10.67
C ASN A 130 -4.04 -15.48 -9.71
N TYR A 131 -2.82 -15.42 -9.21
CA TYR A 131 -2.34 -14.34 -8.35
C TYR A 131 -1.27 -13.54 -9.07
N HIS A 132 -1.42 -12.22 -9.05
CA HIS A 132 -0.48 -11.27 -9.63
C HIS A 132 -0.05 -10.26 -8.57
N ILE A 133 1.24 -9.95 -8.51
CA ILE A 133 1.80 -8.91 -7.66
C ILE A 133 2.25 -7.77 -8.57
N LEU A 134 1.73 -6.58 -8.32
CA LEU A 134 1.91 -5.39 -9.17
C LEU A 134 2.39 -4.19 -8.35
N SER A 135 3.06 -3.26 -9.03
CA SER A 135 3.27 -1.91 -8.51
C SER A 135 1.94 -1.16 -8.46
N PRO A 136 1.70 -0.26 -7.51
CA PRO A 136 0.57 0.68 -7.57
C PRO A 136 0.52 1.47 -8.88
N CYS A 137 1.68 1.76 -9.49
CA CYS A 137 1.78 2.49 -10.75
C CYS A 137 1.34 1.68 -11.98
N ASP A 138 1.43 0.35 -11.91
CA ASP A 138 1.11 -0.55 -13.02
C ASP A 138 -0.33 -1.06 -12.97
N LEU A 139 -1.09 -0.67 -11.94
CA LEU A 139 -2.42 -1.23 -11.69
C LEU A 139 -3.34 -0.99 -12.89
N SER A 140 -3.35 0.21 -13.47
CA SER A 140 -4.16 0.55 -14.65
C SER A 140 -3.71 -0.13 -15.95
N ASN A 141 -2.46 -0.61 -16.01
CA ASN A 141 -1.90 -1.26 -17.20
C ASN A 141 -2.33 -2.73 -17.28
N TYR A 142 -2.55 -3.37 -16.14
CA TYR A 142 -2.83 -4.81 -16.06
C TYR A 142 -4.21 -5.15 -15.47
N THR A 143 -4.93 -4.16 -14.96
CA THR A 143 -6.26 -4.34 -14.39
C THR A 143 -7.19 -3.20 -14.81
N ASP A 144 -8.48 -3.46 -14.80
CA ASP A 144 -9.51 -2.43 -15.03
C ASP A 144 -9.67 -1.48 -13.83
N LEU A 145 -8.80 -1.58 -12.82
CA LEU A 145 -8.82 -0.73 -11.64
C LEU A 145 -8.08 0.57 -11.93
N ALA A 146 -8.80 1.68 -11.83
CA ALA A 146 -8.19 3.01 -11.82
C ALA A 146 -7.77 3.38 -10.39
N MET A 147 -6.56 3.94 -10.27
CA MET A 147 -6.13 4.60 -9.03
C MET A 147 -6.76 6.00 -8.97
N SER A 148 -7.59 6.22 -7.96
CA SER A 148 -8.17 7.54 -7.67
C SER A 148 -7.49 8.15 -6.46
N THR A 149 -7.02 9.39 -6.59
CA THR A 149 -6.54 10.19 -5.45
C THR A 149 -7.59 11.23 -5.10
N VAL A 150 -7.92 11.35 -3.81
CA VAL A 150 -8.84 12.38 -3.32
C VAL A 150 -8.01 13.58 -2.88
N LYS A 151 -8.33 14.75 -3.42
CA LYS A 151 -7.77 16.03 -2.97
C LYS A 151 -8.83 16.74 -2.15
N GLN A 152 -8.48 17.17 -0.94
CA GLN A 152 -9.37 17.88 -0.04
C GLN A 152 -8.97 19.34 0.05
N THR A 153 -9.99 20.18 0.14
CA THR A 153 -9.86 21.63 0.28
C THR A 153 -10.79 22.09 1.38
N GLN A 154 -10.27 22.85 2.34
CA GLN A 154 -11.03 23.36 3.47
C GLN A 154 -10.81 24.86 3.62
N ALA A 155 -11.91 25.61 3.63
CA ALA A 155 -11.91 27.04 3.90
C ALA A 155 -12.09 27.30 5.39
N ILE A 156 -11.14 28.01 6.01
CA ILE A 156 -11.19 28.35 7.43
C ILE A 156 -11.15 29.87 7.56
N PRO A 157 -12.15 30.50 8.19
CA PRO A 157 -12.14 31.93 8.44
C PRO A 157 -10.86 32.34 9.19
N TYR A 158 -10.19 33.41 8.78
CA TYR A 158 -8.96 33.86 9.41
C TYR A 158 -8.71 35.32 9.05
N THR A 159 -8.64 36.16 10.08
CA THR A 159 -8.51 37.62 9.96
C THR A 159 -7.19 38.14 10.53
N GLY A 160 -6.31 37.24 10.99
CA GLY A 160 -5.02 37.62 11.55
C GLY A 160 -3.98 37.93 10.46
N PRO A 161 -2.84 38.55 10.81
CA PRO A 161 -1.71 38.66 9.89
C PRO A 161 -1.18 37.29 9.47
N PHE A 162 -0.79 37.12 8.21
CA PHE A 162 -0.30 35.83 7.71
C PHE A 162 1.04 35.44 8.31
N ASN A 163 1.93 36.41 8.55
CA ASN A 163 3.23 36.19 9.23
C ASN A 163 3.06 35.64 10.66
N LEU A 164 1.97 35.98 11.35
CA LEU A 164 1.66 35.39 12.66
C LEU A 164 1.35 33.90 12.51
N LEU A 165 0.57 33.54 11.49
CA LEU A 165 0.23 32.15 11.22
C LEU A 165 1.49 31.36 10.84
N TYR A 166 2.34 31.90 9.98
CA TYR A 166 3.65 31.32 9.66
C TYR A 166 4.46 31.00 10.91
N TYR A 167 4.63 31.97 11.80
CA TYR A 167 5.41 31.78 13.02
C TYR A 167 4.83 30.70 13.95
N GLN A 168 3.51 30.61 14.08
CA GLN A 168 2.89 29.59 14.93
C GLN A 168 2.98 28.20 14.30
N LEU A 169 2.82 28.09 12.99
CA LEU A 169 3.05 26.84 12.27
C LEU A 169 4.52 26.42 12.33
N GLN A 170 5.45 27.37 12.32
CA GLN A 170 6.89 27.10 12.45
C GLN A 170 7.27 26.59 13.85
N LYS A 171 6.50 26.93 14.88
CA LYS A 171 6.66 26.32 16.21
C LYS A 171 6.15 24.88 16.27
N LEU A 172 5.10 24.58 15.50
CA LEU A 172 4.56 23.22 15.41
C LEU A 172 5.54 22.30 14.68
N THR A 173 6.12 22.79 13.57
CA THR A 173 7.09 22.06 12.77
C THR A 173 8.13 23.01 12.20
N GLY A 174 9.41 22.62 12.23
CA GLY A 174 10.48 23.41 11.61
C GLY A 174 10.45 23.42 10.08
N ASP A 175 9.54 22.66 9.48
CA ASP A 175 9.40 22.43 8.04
C ASP A 175 8.18 23.18 7.50
N VAL A 176 8.29 24.51 7.48
CA VAL A 176 7.31 25.43 6.89
C VAL A 176 7.99 26.26 5.80
N GLU A 177 7.59 26.03 4.56
CA GLU A 177 8.11 26.74 3.39
C GLU A 177 7.11 27.83 2.96
N GLU A 178 7.60 29.05 2.72
CA GLU A 178 6.80 30.12 2.11
C GLU A 178 6.80 29.96 0.59
N LEU A 179 5.64 30.15 -0.02
CA LEU A 179 5.46 30.03 -1.46
C LEU A 179 4.33 30.93 -1.94
N GLU A 180 4.21 31.08 -3.25
CA GLU A 180 3.18 31.90 -3.87
C GLU A 180 2.39 31.03 -4.86
N ILE A 181 1.08 30.92 -4.64
CA ILE A 181 0.17 30.15 -5.50
C ILE A 181 -0.81 31.12 -6.12
N GLN A 182 -0.80 31.19 -7.46
CA GLN A 182 -1.70 32.08 -8.23
C GLN A 182 -1.63 33.55 -7.77
N GLY A 183 -0.44 34.04 -7.41
CA GLY A 183 -0.24 35.41 -6.94
C GLY A 183 -0.67 35.65 -5.48
N LYS A 184 -0.95 34.59 -4.72
CA LYS A 184 -1.38 34.67 -3.32
C LYS A 184 -0.31 34.08 -2.40
N PRO A 185 -0.01 34.74 -1.26
CA PRO A 185 0.87 34.17 -0.24
C PRO A 185 0.34 32.82 0.24
N ALA A 186 1.22 31.83 0.32
CA ALA A 186 0.88 30.50 0.75
C ALA A 186 2.03 29.85 1.54
N LEU A 187 1.70 28.88 2.38
CA LEU A 187 2.64 28.14 3.22
C LEU A 187 2.51 26.66 2.92
N LYS A 188 3.64 25.94 2.88
CA LYS A 188 3.65 24.49 2.82
C LYS A 188 4.17 23.91 4.11
N VAL A 189 3.29 23.20 4.79
CA VAL A 189 3.50 22.64 6.12
C VAL A 189 3.59 21.12 5.99
N PHE A 190 4.56 20.50 6.66
CA PHE A 190 4.81 19.05 6.59
C PHE A 190 5.01 18.53 5.15
N LYS A 191 5.45 19.39 4.21
CA LYS A 191 5.60 19.13 2.77
C LYS A 191 4.33 18.72 2.00
N ASN A 192 3.23 18.46 2.69
CA ASN A 192 2.03 17.85 2.12
C ASN A 192 0.78 18.72 2.26
N ILE A 193 0.77 19.66 3.21
CA ILE A 193 -0.37 20.54 3.48
C ILE A 193 -0.05 21.93 2.95
N THR A 194 -0.92 22.48 2.12
CA THR A 194 -0.78 23.82 1.55
C THR A 194 -1.80 24.75 2.19
N VAL A 195 -1.37 25.88 2.72
CA VAL A 195 -2.22 26.91 3.35
C VAL A 195 -2.14 28.17 2.51
N ILE A 196 -3.22 28.56 1.84
CA ILE A 196 -3.26 29.71 0.93
C ILE A 196 -4.00 30.85 1.62
N GLN A 197 -3.43 32.06 1.58
CA GLN A 197 -4.07 33.26 2.12
C GLN A 197 -5.13 33.78 1.15
N GLU A 198 -6.34 34.00 1.68
CA GLU A 198 -7.45 34.63 0.97
C GLU A 198 -8.02 35.80 1.80
N PRO A 199 -8.79 36.72 1.20
CA PRO A 199 -9.43 37.80 1.94
C PRO A 199 -10.39 37.25 3.03
N GLY A 200 -10.02 37.42 4.30
CA GLY A 200 -10.83 37.02 5.46
C GLY A 200 -10.80 35.53 5.80
N MET A 201 -10.00 34.73 5.10
CA MET A 201 -9.89 33.29 5.33
C MET A 201 -8.54 32.72 4.87
N VAL A 202 -8.27 31.48 5.27
CA VAL A 202 -7.19 30.66 4.72
C VAL A 202 -7.79 29.39 4.13
N VAL A 203 -7.22 28.95 3.02
CA VAL A 203 -7.64 27.73 2.33
C VAL A 203 -6.56 26.68 2.53
N LEU A 204 -6.93 25.59 3.20
CA LEU A 204 -6.09 24.41 3.31
C LEU A 204 -6.35 23.48 2.14
N GLU A 205 -5.27 22.92 1.59
CA GLU A 205 -5.33 22.00 0.48
C GLU A 205 -4.32 20.87 0.69
N TRP A 206 -4.78 19.61 0.59
CA TRP A 206 -3.95 18.43 0.73
C TRP A 206 -4.49 17.23 -0.07
N LEU A 207 -3.61 16.25 -0.31
CA LEU A 207 -4.01 14.93 -0.80
C LEU A 207 -4.44 14.06 0.39
N ALA A 208 -5.69 13.60 0.38
CA ALA A 208 -6.30 12.89 1.49
C ALA A 208 -5.67 11.51 1.67
N ASN A 209 -5.19 11.25 2.88
CA ASN A 209 -4.72 9.96 3.36
C ASN A 209 -4.54 10.04 4.88
N PRO A 210 -4.50 8.92 5.61
CA PRO A 210 -4.50 8.94 7.08
C PRO A 210 -3.39 9.82 7.72
N SER A 211 -2.23 9.92 7.08
CA SER A 211 -1.13 10.76 7.58
C SER A 211 -1.37 12.25 7.31
N ASN A 212 -1.75 12.59 6.08
CA ASN A 212 -2.01 13.97 5.69
C ASN A 212 -3.28 14.52 6.33
N ASP A 213 -4.30 13.70 6.57
CA ASP A 213 -5.53 14.12 7.23
C ASP A 213 -5.23 14.53 8.69
N MET A 214 -4.40 13.75 9.39
CA MET A 214 -3.92 14.10 10.73
C MET A 214 -3.10 15.42 10.73
N TYR A 215 -2.25 15.61 9.72
CA TYR A 215 -1.50 16.87 9.58
C TYR A 215 -2.42 18.05 9.29
N ALA A 216 -3.41 17.87 8.42
CA ALA A 216 -4.41 18.89 8.10
C ALA A 216 -5.21 19.28 9.37
N ASP A 217 -5.67 18.32 10.16
CA ASP A 217 -6.38 18.56 11.43
C ASP A 217 -5.53 19.35 12.42
N THR A 218 -4.23 19.04 12.49
CA THR A 218 -3.28 19.76 13.36
C THR A 218 -3.11 21.21 12.90
N VAL A 219 -2.91 21.45 11.60
CA VAL A 219 -2.79 22.80 11.02
C VAL A 219 -4.08 23.59 11.22
N THR A 220 -5.24 22.97 10.99
CA THR A 220 -6.57 23.54 11.24
C THR A 220 -6.73 23.97 12.70
N THR A 221 -6.31 23.12 13.64
CA THR A 221 -6.36 23.42 15.07
C THR A 221 -5.53 24.65 15.42
N VAL A 222 -4.31 24.77 14.88
CA VAL A 222 -3.45 25.94 15.08
C VAL A 222 -4.11 27.21 14.51
N ILE A 223 -4.69 27.14 13.32
CA ILE A 223 -5.38 28.29 12.70
C ILE A 223 -6.54 28.77 13.58
N LEU A 224 -7.37 27.83 14.04
CA LEU A 224 -8.51 28.13 14.92
C LEU A 224 -8.05 28.69 16.27
N GLU A 225 -6.94 28.20 16.83
CA GLU A 225 -6.36 28.72 18.07
C GLU A 225 -5.88 30.17 17.89
N VAL A 226 -5.12 30.46 16.83
CA VAL A 226 -4.62 31.81 16.53
C VAL A 226 -5.80 32.77 16.24
N GLN A 227 -6.86 32.26 15.63
CA GLN A 227 -8.05 33.05 15.36
C GLN A 227 -8.82 33.40 16.64
N SER A 228 -9.04 32.40 17.50
CA SER A 228 -9.89 32.53 18.69
C SER A 228 -9.17 33.17 19.89
N ASN A 229 -7.84 33.14 19.96
CA ASN A 229 -7.07 33.62 21.11
C ASN A 229 -6.51 35.05 20.94
N PRO A 230 -7.07 36.07 21.62
CA PRO A 230 -6.64 37.46 21.49
C PRO A 230 -5.23 37.72 22.02
N LYS A 231 -4.74 36.89 22.97
CA LYS A 231 -3.41 37.05 23.58
C LYS A 231 -2.30 36.73 22.57
N ILE A 232 -2.51 35.72 21.71
CA ILE A 232 -1.57 35.32 20.66
C ILE A 232 -1.46 36.42 19.61
N ARG A 233 -2.59 37.03 19.21
CA ARG A 233 -2.63 38.15 18.27
C ARG A 233 -1.89 39.38 18.77
N LYS A 234 -1.93 39.65 20.09
CA LYS A 234 -1.24 40.80 20.71
C LYS A 234 0.25 40.56 20.98
N GLY A 235 0.66 39.32 21.31
CA GLY A 235 2.05 39.00 21.69
C GLY A 235 3.06 38.95 20.53
N ALA A 236 2.60 38.80 19.29
CA ALA A 236 3.49 38.68 18.13
C ALA A 236 4.00 40.02 17.59
N VAL A 237 3.26 41.12 17.78
CA VAL A 237 3.67 42.46 17.31
C VAL A 237 4.97 42.93 18.00
N GLN A 238 5.29 42.41 19.19
CA GLN A 238 6.47 42.85 19.98
C GLN A 238 7.71 41.94 19.91
N LYS A 239 7.60 40.68 19.46
CA LYS A 239 8.75 39.76 19.38
C LYS A 239 9.28 39.53 17.94
N VAL A 240 8.48 39.85 16.92
CA VAL A 240 8.81 39.61 15.50
C VAL A 240 9.84 40.60 14.94
N SER A 241 9.85 41.87 15.40
CA SER A 241 10.75 42.89 14.84
C SER A 241 12.23 42.59 15.11
N LYS A 242 12.62 42.35 16.36
CA LYS A 242 14.06 42.37 16.72
C LYS A 242 14.90 41.20 16.18
N LYS A 243 14.37 39.99 16.05
CA LYS A 243 15.20 38.80 15.74
C LYS A 243 15.28 38.49 14.23
N LEU A 244 14.20 38.72 13.49
CA LEU A 244 14.18 38.55 12.03
C LEU A 244 14.91 39.70 11.32
N GLU A 245 14.77 40.94 11.81
CA GLU A 245 15.53 42.09 11.28
C GLU A 245 17.05 41.91 11.46
N MET A 246 17.51 41.33 12.57
CA MET A 246 18.95 41.18 12.86
C MET A 246 19.63 40.22 11.87
N HIS A 247 19.01 39.09 11.54
CA HIS A 247 19.59 38.15 10.58
C HIS A 247 19.59 38.71 9.15
N VAL A 248 18.51 39.37 8.74
CA VAL A 248 18.45 40.03 7.43
C VAL A 248 19.46 41.17 7.32
N TYR A 249 19.65 41.94 8.40
CA TYR A 249 20.67 42.99 8.50
C TYR A 249 22.09 42.42 8.38
N SER A 250 22.42 41.38 9.17
CA SER A 250 23.75 40.77 9.18
C SER A 250 24.16 40.28 7.78
N LYS A 251 23.25 39.58 7.09
CA LYS A 251 23.51 39.00 5.77
C LYS A 251 23.62 40.06 4.67
N ARG A 252 22.83 41.14 4.75
CA ARG A 252 22.95 42.27 3.80
C ARG A 252 24.22 43.07 4.00
N LEU A 253 24.64 43.26 5.24
CA LEU A 253 25.89 43.94 5.58
C LEU A 253 27.10 43.15 5.10
N GLU A 254 27.08 41.81 5.28
CA GLU A 254 28.09 40.91 4.75
C GLU A 254 28.24 41.02 3.23
N ILE A 255 27.13 40.90 2.49
CA ILE A 255 27.12 40.99 1.02
C ILE A 255 27.63 42.36 0.55
N MET A 256 27.21 43.45 1.21
CA MET A 256 27.68 44.80 0.86
C MET A 256 29.20 44.93 1.05
N LEU A 257 29.74 44.40 2.15
CA LEU A 257 31.18 44.50 2.43
C LEU A 257 32.00 43.60 1.51
N GLN A 258 31.48 42.42 1.15
CA GLN A 258 32.09 41.55 0.15
C GLN A 258 32.12 42.20 -1.24
N ASP A 259 31.08 42.94 -1.63
CA ASP A 259 31.02 43.65 -2.91
C ASP A 259 32.02 44.83 -2.95
N ILE A 260 32.24 45.51 -1.82
CA ILE A 260 33.14 46.66 -1.73
C ILE A 260 34.62 46.25 -1.61
N PHE A 261 34.92 45.24 -0.79
CA PHE A 261 36.29 44.89 -0.40
C PHE A 261 36.80 43.56 -0.96
N GLY A 262 35.92 42.74 -1.57
CA GLY A 262 36.22 41.40 -2.04
C GLY A 262 35.86 40.32 -1.02
N GLU A 263 35.49 39.14 -1.51
CA GLU A 263 35.03 38.00 -0.70
C GLU A 263 36.10 37.51 0.28
N ASP A 264 37.37 37.54 -0.14
CA ASP A 264 38.53 37.12 0.68
C ASP A 264 38.85 38.09 1.84
N CYS A 265 38.29 39.30 1.81
CA CYS A 265 38.55 40.35 2.78
C CYS A 265 37.54 40.36 3.93
N VAL A 266 36.45 39.58 3.86
CA VAL A 266 35.35 39.61 4.83
C VAL A 266 35.19 38.23 5.48
N SER A 267 35.29 38.18 6.81
CA SER A 267 35.11 36.94 7.58
C SER A 267 34.17 37.14 8.76
N VAL A 268 33.28 36.18 9.00
CA VAL A 268 32.38 36.19 10.16
C VAL A 268 33.03 35.43 11.32
N LYS A 269 33.22 36.09 12.47
CA LYS A 269 33.74 35.50 13.71
C LYS A 269 32.60 35.35 14.73
N ASP A 270 32.47 34.15 15.31
CA ASP A 270 31.52 33.80 16.38
C ASP A 270 30.03 34.15 16.14
N GLY A 271 29.63 34.40 14.89
CA GLY A 271 28.25 34.70 14.49
C GLY A 271 27.71 36.07 14.90
N SER A 272 28.45 36.85 15.70
CA SER A 272 28.06 38.18 16.19
C SER A 272 29.01 39.31 15.76
N VAL A 273 30.20 38.97 15.24
CA VAL A 273 31.20 39.95 14.78
C VAL A 273 31.60 39.69 13.34
N LEU A 274 31.61 40.75 12.53
CA LEU A 274 32.00 40.72 11.13
C LEU A 274 33.34 41.44 10.96
N SER A 275 34.39 40.71 10.56
CA SER A 275 35.74 41.25 10.40
C SER A 275 36.01 41.55 8.93
N VAL A 276 36.47 42.76 8.63
CA VAL A 276 36.94 43.17 7.30
C VAL A 276 38.44 43.45 7.38
N THR A 277 39.25 42.77 6.55
CA THR A 277 40.71 42.92 6.51
C THR A 277 41.14 43.41 5.14
N VAL A 278 41.76 44.57 5.08
CA VAL A 278 42.30 45.17 3.84
C VAL A 278 43.72 45.67 4.12
N ASP A 279 44.66 45.30 3.27
CA ASP A 279 46.08 45.73 3.36
C ASP A 279 46.72 45.53 4.75
N GLY A 280 46.38 44.41 5.41
CA GLY A 280 46.93 44.05 6.73
C GLY A 280 46.33 44.80 7.92
N LYS A 281 45.28 45.61 7.71
CA LYS A 281 44.50 46.25 8.78
C LYS A 281 43.13 45.59 8.89
N THR A 282 42.74 45.21 10.10
CA THR A 282 41.47 44.54 10.38
C THR A 282 40.52 45.44 11.17
N ALA A 283 39.30 45.60 10.65
CA ALA A 283 38.18 46.26 11.32
C ALA A 283 37.15 45.21 11.74
N ASN A 284 36.77 45.21 13.01
CA ASN A 284 35.79 44.31 13.60
C ASN A 284 34.47 45.07 13.84
N ILE A 285 33.40 44.62 13.21
CA ILE A 285 32.06 45.21 13.29
C ILE A 285 31.22 44.33 14.20
N ASN A 286 30.81 44.84 15.36
CA ASN A 286 29.90 44.13 16.25
C ASN A 286 28.45 44.33 15.77
N LEU A 287 27.78 43.23 15.41
CA LEU A 287 26.44 43.24 14.82
C LEU A 287 25.34 43.60 15.84
N GLU A 288 25.61 43.45 17.13
CA GLU A 288 24.68 43.77 18.23
C GLU A 288 24.78 45.23 18.67
N THR A 289 26.00 45.75 18.84
CA THR A 289 26.24 47.13 19.30
C THR A 289 26.37 48.14 18.16
N ARG A 290 26.57 47.66 16.93
CA ARG A 290 26.84 48.47 15.72
C ARG A 290 28.10 49.35 15.84
N THR A 291 29.05 48.92 16.66
CA THR A 291 30.33 49.59 16.83
C THR A 291 31.39 48.93 15.95
N VAL A 292 32.34 49.73 15.46
CA VAL A 292 33.48 49.25 14.67
C VAL A 292 34.75 49.52 15.45
N GLU A 293 35.55 48.49 15.65
CA GLU A 293 36.84 48.56 16.33
C GLU A 293 37.94 48.15 15.34
N CYS A 294 38.94 49.00 15.11
CA CYS A 294 40.13 48.64 14.36
C CYS A 294 41.24 48.22 15.33
N GLU A 295 41.97 47.15 15.01
CA GLU A 295 43.22 46.86 15.70
C GLU A 295 44.25 47.96 15.35
N GLU A 296 44.67 48.73 16.35
CA GLU A 296 45.56 49.87 16.16
C GLU A 296 46.99 49.44 15.78
N GLY A 297 47.41 49.89 14.60
CA GLY A 297 48.79 49.94 14.16
C GLY A 297 49.02 51.17 13.27
N SER A 298 49.47 52.26 13.89
CA SER A 298 50.01 53.53 13.35
C SER A 298 49.05 54.62 12.81
N GLU A 299 49.25 55.83 13.36
CA GLU A 299 48.55 57.11 13.22
C GLU A 299 48.44 57.67 11.78
N MET A 300 47.31 58.29 11.42
CA MET A 300 47.19 59.77 11.34
C MET A 300 45.82 60.26 10.83
N THR A 301 45.34 61.29 11.52
CA THR A 301 44.44 62.39 11.12
C THR A 301 42.99 62.09 10.70
N SER A 302 42.09 62.50 11.60
CA SER A 302 40.69 62.88 11.32
C SER A 302 40.57 63.91 10.17
N PRO A 303 39.43 63.95 9.45
CA PRO A 303 38.37 64.84 9.90
C PRO A 303 36.96 64.21 9.90
N SER A 304 36.21 64.60 10.92
CA SER A 304 34.75 64.73 10.99
C SER A 304 33.92 64.27 9.78
N GLY A 305 33.14 63.21 9.97
CA GLY A 305 32.00 62.87 9.14
C GLY A 305 30.98 62.09 9.96
N ARG A 306 29.93 62.77 10.43
CA ARG A 306 28.70 62.13 10.90
C ARG A 306 28.06 61.41 9.71
N TRP A 307 27.69 60.15 9.89
CA TRP A 307 26.62 59.47 9.14
C TRP A 307 25.50 59.13 10.12
#